data_AF-A0A2V2G5N8-F1
#
_entry.id   AF-A0A2V2G5N8-F1
#
_cell.length_a   1.000
_cell.length_b   1.000
_cell.length_c   1.000
_cell.angle_alpha   90.00
_cell.angle_beta   90.00
_cell.angle_gamma   90.00
#
_symmetry.space_group_name_H-M   'P 1'
#
loop_
_entity.id
_entity.type
_entity.pdbx_description
1 polymer ?
#
loop_
_entity_poly.entity_id
_entity_poly.type
_entity_poly.pdbx_seq_one_letter_code
_entity_poly.pdbx_strand_id
1 'polypeptide(L)' 'MSDIYLKNEIEEANKWAVDIYRKIHMYPETGNEEYRTAALVEAQLAEIGLVCQRPLLTSVTAEQHAAENIKAEKMVSA' A
#
# COMPACT_ATOMS: atom_id res chain seq x y z
N MET A 1 -1.88 15.35 23.88
CA MET A 1 -1.11 14.10 23.66
C MET A 1 -1.43 13.52 22.29
N SER A 2 -2.71 13.34 21.92
CA SER A 2 -3.16 12.92 20.58
C SER A 2 -2.49 13.66 19.42
N ASP A 3 -2.36 14.98 19.52
CA ASP A 3 -1.88 15.80 18.40
C ASP A 3 -0.39 15.58 18.12
N ILE A 4 0.39 15.26 19.16
CA ILE A 4 1.82 14.95 19.02
C ILE A 4 1.98 13.56 18.37
N TYR A 5 1.16 12.59 18.79
CA TYR A 5 1.16 11.26 18.17
C TYR A 5 0.76 11.33 16.69
N LEU A 6 -0.31 12.05 16.36
CA LEU A 6 -0.74 12.21 14.98
C LEU A 6 0.32 12.91 14.13
N LYS A 7 0.99 13.93 14.68
CA LYS A 7 2.08 14.61 13.98
C LYS A 7 3.25 13.66 13.68
N ASN A 8 3.62 12.81 14.64
CA ASN A 8 4.70 11.83 14.43
C ASN A 8 4.31 10.80 13.36
N GLU A 9 3.07 10.28 13.38
CA GLU A 9 2.58 9.37 12.33
C GLU A 9 2.63 10.01 10.94
N ILE A 10 2.24 11.29 10.82
CA ILE A 10 2.32 12.03 9.57
C ILE A 10 3.78 12.20 9.11
N GLU A 11 4.71 12.49 10.02
CA GLU A 11 6.13 12.63 9.68
C GLU A 11 6.74 11.29 9.20
N GLU A 12 6.40 10.17 9.83
CA GLU A 12 6.85 8.85 9.38
C GLU A 12 6.22 8.46 8.03
N ALA A 13 4.91 8.69 7.84
CA ALA A 13 4.25 8.47 6.56
C ALA A 13 4.86 9.31 5.43
N ASN A 14 5.25 10.55 5.71
CA ASN A 14 5.93 11.43 4.75
C ASN A 14 7.30 10.88 4.34
N LYS A 15 8.11 10.39 5.29
CA LYS A 15 9.42 9.79 4.99
C LYS A 15 9.23 8.56 4.10
N TRP A 16 8.28 7.70 4.45
CA TRP A 16 7.93 6.52 3.68
C TRP A 16 7.49 6.85 2.25
N ALA A 17 6.61 7.84 2.07
CA ALA A 17 6.16 8.28 0.75
C ALA A 17 7.30 8.85 -0.11
N VAL A 18 8.21 9.62 0.49
CA VAL A 18 9.40 10.16 -0.21
C VAL A 18 10.32 9.04 -0.70
N ASP A 19 10.51 7.99 0.10
CA ASP A 19 11.35 6.87 -0.30
C ASP A 19 10.72 6.02 -1.42
N ILE A 20 9.40 5.86 -1.43
CA ILE A 20 8.67 5.26 -2.57
C ILE A 20 8.86 6.12 -3.83
N TYR A 21 8.66 7.43 -3.73
CA TYR A 21 8.84 8.35 -4.85
C TYR A 21 10.25 8.25 -5.44
N ARG A 22 11.29 8.24 -4.59
CA ARG A 22 12.69 8.10 -5.03
C ARG A 22 12.93 6.80 -5.80
N LYS A 23 12.37 5.68 -5.34
CA LYS A 23 12.47 4.38 -6.03
C LYS A 23 11.85 4.43 -7.43
N ILE A 24 10.66 5.03 -7.55
CA ILE A 24 9.98 5.18 -8.84
C ILE A 24 10.75 6.14 -9.75
N HIS A 25 11.20 7.28 -9.22
CA HIS A 25 11.92 8.30 -9.98
C HIS A 25 13.30 7.84 -10.48
N MET A 26 13.98 6.96 -9.72
CA MET A 26 15.26 6.38 -10.13
C MET A 26 15.11 5.38 -11.29
N TYR A 27 13.91 4.80 -11.46
CA TYR A 27 13.63 3.77 -12.44
C TYR A 27 12.26 3.98 -13.11
N PRO A 28 12.10 5.05 -13.91
CA PRO A 28 10.83 5.31 -14.58
C PRO A 28 10.51 4.18 -15.56
N GLU A 29 9.23 3.79 -15.59
CA GLU A 29 8.69 2.81 -16.53
C GLU A 29 7.67 3.48 -17.46
N THR A 30 7.56 2.96 -18.67
CA THR A 30 6.64 3.38 -19.73
C THR A 30 5.24 2.80 -19.51
N GLY A 31 4.27 3.43 -20.18
CA GLY A 31 2.87 2.99 -20.16
C GLY A 31 2.70 1.52 -20.53
N ASN A 32 2.03 0.73 -19.70
CA ASN A 32 1.83 -0.73 -19.81
C ASN A 32 3.11 -1.58 -19.62
N GLU A 33 4.20 -0.99 -19.16
CA GLU A 33 5.45 -1.70 -18.85
C GLU A 33 5.88 -1.47 -17.39
N GLU A 34 4.95 -1.04 -16.53
CA GLU A 34 5.17 -0.67 -15.13
C GLU A 34 5.30 -1.89 -14.19
N TYR A 35 6.04 -2.92 -14.60
CA TYR A 35 6.14 -4.19 -13.86
C TYR A 35 6.77 -4.00 -12.48
N ARG A 36 7.85 -3.21 -12.40
CA ARG A 36 8.57 -2.94 -11.14
C ARG A 36 7.78 -1.99 -10.26
N THR A 37 7.15 -0.99 -10.84
CA THR A 37 6.32 -0.02 -10.14
C THR A 37 5.11 -0.70 -9.53
N ALA A 38 4.41 -1.54 -10.30
CA ALA A 38 3.33 -2.35 -9.76
C ALA A 38 3.83 -3.27 -8.63
N ALA A 39 5.03 -3.86 -8.74
CA ALA A 39 5.54 -4.79 -7.71
C ALA A 39 5.90 -4.03 -6.43
N LEU A 40 6.44 -2.82 -6.57
CA LEU A 40 6.68 -1.91 -5.47
C LEU A 40 5.36 -1.54 -4.78
N VAL A 41 4.35 -1.09 -5.53
CA VAL A 41 3.05 -0.68 -4.97
C VAL A 41 2.40 -1.82 -4.20
N GLU A 42 2.36 -3.03 -4.78
CA GLU A 42 1.83 -4.23 -4.10
C GLU A 42 2.57 -4.52 -2.79
N ALA A 43 3.91 -4.49 -2.79
CA ALA A 43 4.68 -4.72 -1.58
C ALA A 43 4.42 -3.67 -0.50
N GLN A 44 4.29 -2.40 -0.87
CA GLN A 44 4.03 -1.29 0.06
C GLN A 44 2.60 -1.34 0.64
N LEU A 45 1.61 -1.75 -0.15
CA LEU A 45 0.23 -1.96 0.33
C LEU A 45 0.13 -3.18 1.25
N ALA A 46 0.85 -4.27 0.95
CA ALA A 46 0.94 -5.44 1.82
C ALA A 46 1.64 -5.13 3.15
N GLU A 47 2.68 -4.28 3.14
CA GLU A 47 3.42 -3.85 4.33
C GLU A 47 2.53 -3.14 5.35
N ILE A 48 1.54 -2.36 4.87
CA ILE A 48 0.54 -1.70 5.73
C ILE A 48 -0.68 -2.58 6.03
N GLY A 49 -0.63 -3.86 5.68
CA GLY A 49 -1.63 -4.86 6.03
C GLY A 49 -2.87 -4.93 5.13
N LEU A 50 -2.81 -4.36 3.92
CA LEU A 50 -3.91 -4.45 2.96
C LEU A 50 -3.81 -5.72 2.11
N VAL A 51 -4.97 -6.30 1.81
CA VAL A 51 -5.06 -7.44 0.90
C VAL A 51 -5.00 -6.92 -0.53
N CYS A 52 -3.98 -7.35 -1.27
CA CYS A 52 -3.71 -6.89 -2.63
C CYS A 52 -4.07 -7.95 -3.67
N GLN A 53 -4.46 -7.51 -4.85
CA GLN A 53 -4.68 -8.33 -6.03
C GLN A 53 -4.04 -7.68 -7.26
N ARG A 54 -3.69 -8.51 -8.25
CA ARG A 54 -3.18 -8.10 -9.56
C ARG A 54 -4.12 -8.53 -10.69
N PRO A 55 -5.12 -7.70 -11.05
CA PRO A 55 -6.03 -8.02 -12.14
C PRO A 55 -5.31 -8.10 -13.50
N LEU A 56 -4.23 -7.33 -13.67
CA LEU A 56 -3.38 -7.29 -14.87
C LEU A 56 -1.91 -7.22 -14.46
N LEU A 57 -0.99 -7.44 -15.41
CA LEU A 57 0.45 -7.51 -15.14
C LEU A 57 1.04 -6.24 -14.53
N THR A 58 0.48 -5.07 -14.86
CA THR A 58 0.93 -3.76 -14.36
C THR A 58 -0.13 -3.06 -13.50
N SER A 59 -1.20 -3.77 -13.12
CA SER A 59 -2.28 -3.25 -12.28
C SER A 59 -2.21 -3.82 -10.87
N VAL A 60 -2.48 -2.97 -9.87
CA VAL A 60 -2.60 -3.37 -8.46
C VAL A 60 -3.89 -2.77 -7.90
N THR A 61 -4.65 -3.60 -7.19
CA THR A 61 -5.84 -3.20 -6.43
C THR A 61 -5.69 -3.67 -4.99
N ALA A 62 -6.15 -2.89 -4.02
CA ALA A 62 -6.14 -3.27 -2.61
C ALA A 62 -7.42 -2.83 -1.92
N GLU A 63 -7.87 -3.62 -0.94
CA GLU A 63 -9.08 -3.36 -0.17
C GLU A 63 -8.70 -3.05 1.28
N GLN A 64 -9.24 -1.93 1.80
CA GLN A 64 -9.15 -1.59 3.21
C GLN A 64 -10.52 -1.84 3.86
N HIS A 65 -10.61 -2.93 4.61
CA HIS A 65 -11.80 -3.24 5.37
C HIS A 65 -11.83 -2.40 6.65
N ALA A 66 -13.00 -1.82 6.97
CA ALA A 66 -13.21 -1.24 8.29
C ALA A 66 -12.95 -2.32 9.36
N ALA A 67 -12.44 -1.92 10.53
CA ALA A 67 -12.05 -2.83 11.61
C ALA A 67 -13.17 -3.81 12.06
N GLU A 68 -14.43 -3.46 11.80
CA GLU A 68 -15.61 -4.29 12.08
C GLU A 68 -15.78 -5.47 11.11
N ASN A 69 -15.36 -5.31 9.84
CA ASN A 69 -15.56 -6.30 8.78
C ASN A 69 -14.49 -7.42 8.79
N ILE A 70 -13.31 -7.16 9.36
CA ILE A 70 -12.22 -8.14 9.50
C ILE A 70 -12.64 -9.34 10.39
N LYS A 71 -13.53 -9.12 11.36
CA LYS A 71 -14.08 -10.19 12.20
C LYS A 71 -15.10 -11.05 11.47
N ALA A 72 -15.91 -10.45 10.59
CA ALA A 72 -16.94 -11.15 9.83
C ALA A 72 -16.33 -12.12 8.81
N GLU A 73 -15.28 -11.72 8.09
CA GLU A 73 -14.63 -12.57 7.08
C GLU A 73 -13.91 -13.79 7.68
N LYS A 74 -13.30 -13.64 8.86
CA LYS A 74 -12.69 -14.76 9.61
C LYS A 74 -13.71 -15.76 10.16
N MET A 75 -14.96 -15.35 10.37
CA MET A 75 -16.04 -16.25 10.83
C MET A 75 -16.71 -17.04 9.70
N VAL A 76 -16.69 -16.52 8.47
CA VAL A 76 -17.30 -17.20 7.30
C VAL A 76 -16.35 -18.21 6.64
N SER A 77 -15.05 -18.09 6.90
CA SER A 77 -14.01 -18.98 6.37
C SER A 77 -13.54 -20.07 7.34
N ALA A 78 -14.26 -20.28 8.45
CA ALA A 78 -14.01 -21.30 9.48
C ALA A 78 -15.19 -22.29 9.56
#